data_AF-A0A370UDR3-F1
#
_entry.id   AF-A0A370UDR3-F1
#
_cell.length_a   1.000
_cell.length_b   1.000
_cell.length_c   1.000
_cell.angle_alpha   90.00
_cell.angle_beta   90.00
_cell.angle_gamma   90.00
#
_symmetry.space_group_name_H-M   'P 1'
#
loop_
_entity.id
_entity.type
_entity.pdbx_description
1 polymer ?
#
loop_
_entity_poly.entity_id
_entity_poly.type
_entity_poly.pdbx_seq_one_letter_code
_entity_poly.pdbx_strand_id
1 'polypeptide(L)'
;MPELLLFGTLGCHLCDEAETLLKQWFGNELTLKSIDIADSEDLVEKYGLRIPVISDGVNEQDWPFDKERCAGLLVKGNIDLSSWQDGKSSTTARRVLCISTKK
;
A
#
# COMPACT_ATOMS: atom_id res chain seq x y z
N MET A 1 18.00 -1.24 0.80
CA MET A 1 17.11 -0.20 0.26
C MET A 1 15.81 -0.90 -0.08
N PRO A 2 14.65 -0.46 0.43
CA PRO A 2 13.37 -1.06 0.09
C PRO A 2 13.09 -0.94 -1.42
N GLU A 3 12.49 -1.97 -1.99
CA GLU A 3 12.16 -2.04 -3.42
C GLU A 3 10.66 -1.85 -3.61
N LEU A 4 10.27 -0.83 -4.40
CA LEU A 4 8.88 -0.56 -4.72
C LEU A 4 8.62 -0.84 -6.20
N LEU A 5 7.66 -1.70 -6.48
CA LEU A 5 7.22 -2.06 -7.82
C LEU A 5 6.08 -1.15 -8.25
N LEU A 6 6.17 -0.54 -9.44
CA LEU A 6 5.10 0.21 -10.08
C LEU A 6 4.61 -0.58 -11.29
N PHE A 7 3.42 -1.16 -11.19
CA PHE A 7 2.74 -1.84 -12.28
C PHE A 7 1.99 -0.83 -13.15
N GLY A 8 2.34 -0.81 -14.43
CA GLY A 8 1.77 0.10 -15.41
C GLY A 8 2.01 -0.41 -16.82
N THR A 9 1.65 0.41 -17.79
CA THR A 9 2.03 0.20 -19.19
C THR A 9 2.85 1.39 -19.66
N LEU A 10 3.89 1.13 -20.46
CA LEU A 10 4.66 2.19 -21.12
C LEU A 10 3.73 3.07 -21.98
N GLY A 11 3.86 4.39 -21.84
CA GLY A 11 3.06 5.37 -22.59
C GLY A 11 1.73 5.77 -21.94
N CYS A 12 1.46 5.34 -20.70
CA CYS A 12 0.35 5.86 -19.93
C CYS A 12 0.76 7.12 -19.16
N HIS A 13 0.17 8.27 -19.50
CA HIS A 13 0.47 9.57 -18.86
C HIS A 13 0.34 9.53 -17.32
N LEU A 14 -0.66 8.79 -16.81
CA LEU A 14 -0.88 8.60 -15.38
C LEU A 14 0.27 7.83 -14.70
N CYS A 15 0.95 6.92 -15.41
CA CYS A 15 2.07 6.17 -14.86
C CYS A 15 3.31 7.07 -14.71
N ASP A 16 3.55 7.99 -15.64
CA ASP A 16 4.61 9.01 -15.54
C ASP A 16 4.37 9.96 -14.36
N GLU A 17 3.11 10.39 -14.16
CA GLU A 17 2.75 11.21 -13.00
C GLU A 17 2.98 10.47 -11.68
N ALA A 18 2.54 9.21 -11.60
CA ALA A 18 2.75 8.37 -10.42
C ALA A 18 4.24 8.16 -10.12
N GLU A 19 5.04 7.83 -11.14
CA GLU A 19 6.49 7.67 -11.01
C GLU A 19 7.16 8.96 -10.51
N THR A 20 6.78 10.10 -11.09
CA THR A 20 7.33 11.41 -10.71
C THR A 20 7.02 11.74 -9.25
N LEU A 21 5.79 11.49 -8.79
CA LEU A 21 5.39 11.69 -7.40
C LEU A 21 6.20 10.81 -6.44
N LEU A 22 6.36 9.52 -6.76
CA LEU A 22 7.12 8.57 -5.94
C LEU A 22 8.60 8.96 -5.87
N LYS A 23 9.21 9.35 -7.00
CA LYS A 23 10.59 9.86 -7.04
C LYS A 23 10.73 11.16 -6.23
N GLN A 24 9.75 12.05 -6.31
CA GLN A 24 9.76 13.31 -5.54
C GLN A 24 9.65 13.05 -4.03
N TRP A 25 8.87 12.06 -3.61
CA TRP A 25 8.68 11.76 -2.19
C TRP A 25 9.79 10.90 -1.60
N PHE A 26 10.30 9.91 -2.35
CA PHE A 26 11.14 8.84 -1.81
C PHE A 26 12.33 8.46 -2.71
N GLY A 27 12.63 9.20 -3.79
CA GLY A 27 13.64 8.80 -4.78
C GLY A 27 15.06 8.59 -4.24
N ASN A 28 15.35 9.09 -3.03
CA ASN A 28 16.63 8.90 -2.36
C ASN A 28 16.60 7.78 -1.30
N GLU A 29 15.41 7.30 -0.93
CA GLU A 29 15.15 6.40 0.19
C GLU A 29 14.71 5.00 -0.27
N LEU A 30 14.27 4.86 -1.52
CA LEU A 30 13.82 3.58 -2.10
C LEU A 30 14.32 3.37 -3.52
N THR A 31 14.27 2.12 -3.98
CA THR A 31 14.49 1.74 -5.37
C THR A 31 13.14 1.52 -6.04
N LEU A 32 12.77 2.40 -6.99
CA LEU A 32 11.53 2.27 -7.75
C LEU A 32 11.78 1.44 -9.01
N LYS A 33 10.95 0.41 -9.23
CA LYS A 33 11.03 -0.47 -10.40
C LYS A 33 9.68 -0.49 -11.13
N SER A 34 9.66 0.07 -12.33
CA SER A 34 8.52 0.01 -13.24
C SER A 34 8.41 -1.39 -13.88
N ILE A 35 7.26 -2.03 -13.75
CA ILE A 35 6.93 -3.31 -14.39
C ILE A 35 5.84 -3.06 -15.42
N ASP A 36 6.15 -3.38 -16.67
CA ASP A 36 5.19 -3.32 -17.77
C ASP A 36 4.28 -4.54 -17.71
N ILE A 37 2.99 -4.33 -17.47
CA ILE A 37 2.03 -5.43 -17.39
C ILE A 37 1.65 -5.98 -18.77
N ALA A 38 1.92 -5.25 -19.86
CA ALA A 38 1.54 -5.69 -21.20
C ALA A 38 2.35 -6.89 -21.69
N ASP A 39 3.46 -7.22 -21.02
CA ASP A 39 4.27 -8.42 -21.28
C ASP A 39 3.59 -9.72 -20.79
N SER A 40 2.57 -9.66 -19.93
CA SER A 40 1.91 -10.84 -19.38
C SER A 40 0.39 -10.69 -19.29
N GLU A 41 -0.34 -11.58 -19.97
CA GLU A 41 -1.81 -11.57 -19.99
C GLU A 41 -2.42 -11.64 -18.57
N ASP A 42 -1.87 -12.45 -17.66
CA ASP A 42 -2.30 -12.51 -16.26
C ASP A 42 -2.20 -11.15 -15.54
N LEU A 43 -1.15 -10.36 -15.82
CA LEU A 43 -0.97 -9.04 -15.23
C LEU A 43 -1.92 -8.02 -15.86
N VAL A 44 -2.19 -8.13 -17.16
CA VAL A 44 -3.20 -7.31 -17.85
C VAL A 44 -4.60 -7.58 -17.30
N GLU A 45 -4.97 -8.85 -17.11
CA GLU A 45 -6.28 -9.19 -16.55
C GLU A 45 -6.43 -8.70 -15.10
N LYS A 46 -5.36 -8.80 -14.30
CA LYS A 46 -5.38 -8.38 -12.89
C LYS A 46 -5.33 -6.86 -12.70
N TYR A 47 -4.51 -6.16 -13.47
CA TYR A 47 -4.20 -4.74 -13.24
C TYR A 47 -4.62 -3.82 -14.39
N GLY A 48 -5.00 -4.33 -15.56
CA GLY A 48 -5.27 -3.51 -16.76
C GLY A 48 -6.33 -2.42 -16.57
N LEU A 49 -7.27 -2.60 -15.64
CA LEU A 49 -8.29 -1.59 -15.28
C LEU A 49 -7.93 -0.75 -14.05
N ARG A 50 -6.84 -1.09 -13.36
CA ARG A 50 -6.39 -0.48 -12.09
C ARG A 50 -5.06 0.25 -12.20
N ILE A 51 -4.33 0.14 -13.33
CA ILE A 51 -3.07 0.86 -13.54
C ILE A 51 -3.28 2.38 -13.38
N PRO A 52 -2.37 3.09 -12.68
CA PRO A 52 -1.15 2.61 -12.05
C PRO A 52 -1.38 1.95 -10.67
N VAL A 53 -0.63 0.88 -10.36
CA VAL A 53 -0.66 0.16 -9.07
C VAL A 53 0.75 0.04 -8.50
N ILE A 54 0.95 0.34 -7.22
CA ILE A 54 2.24 0.14 -6.54
C ILE A 54 2.21 -1.08 -5.62
N SER A 55 3.34 -1.76 -5.47
CA SER A 55 3.49 -2.87 -4.53
C SER A 55 4.89 -2.98 -3.96
N ASP A 56 4.96 -3.35 -2.68
CA ASP A 56 6.20 -3.75 -1.97
C ASP A 56 6.37 -5.29 -1.98
N GLY A 57 5.58 -6.01 -2.79
CA GLY A 57 5.54 -7.48 -2.85
C GLY A 57 4.61 -8.14 -1.83
N VAL A 58 4.27 -7.45 -0.73
CA VAL A 58 3.30 -7.94 0.26
C VAL A 58 1.97 -7.18 0.19
N ASN A 59 2.05 -5.87 0.04
CA ASN A 59 0.89 -4.99 -0.02
C ASN A 59 0.84 -4.31 -1.39
N GLU A 60 -0.37 -4.07 -1.89
CA GLU A 60 -0.63 -3.32 -3.10
C GLU A 60 -1.45 -2.07 -2.77
N GLN A 61 -1.21 -1.00 -3.51
CA GLN A 61 -2.07 0.18 -3.53
C GLN A 61 -2.44 0.53 -4.95
N ASP A 62 -3.69 0.99 -5.11
CA ASP A 62 -4.23 1.53 -6.36
C ASP A 62 -4.23 3.06 -6.35
N TRP A 63 -4.17 3.63 -7.57
CA TRP A 63 -4.26 5.06 -7.78
C TRP A 63 -5.66 5.57 -7.41
N PRO A 64 -5.79 6.75 -6.77
CA PRO A 64 -4.73 7.71 -6.39
C PRO A 64 -4.00 7.35 -5.09
N PHE A 65 -2.68 7.43 -5.10
CA PHE A 65 -1.87 7.15 -3.92
C PHE A 65 -1.70 8.39 -3.02
N ASP A 66 -1.82 8.19 -1.71
CA ASP A 66 -1.47 9.19 -0.71
C ASP A 66 -0.03 8.98 -0.22
N LYS A 67 0.70 10.06 0.07
CA LYS A 67 2.09 10.00 0.55
C LYS A 67 2.20 9.15 1.83
N GLU A 68 1.25 9.27 2.76
CA GLU A 68 1.26 8.52 4.01
C GLU A 68 1.03 7.02 3.77
N ARG A 69 0.11 6.68 2.85
CA ARG A 69 -0.13 5.28 2.45
C ARG A 69 1.09 4.67 1.75
N CYS A 70 1.78 5.44 0.91
CA CYS A 70 3.01 5.00 0.26
C CYS A 70 4.14 4.80 1.28
N ALA A 71 4.31 5.74 2.22
CA ALA A 71 5.31 5.63 3.28
C ALA A 71 5.09 4.40 4.15
N GLY A 72 3.82 4.03 4.41
CA GLY A 72 3.48 2.81 5.14
C GLY A 72 3.96 1.51 4.48
N LEU A 73 4.19 1.50 3.16
CA LEU A 73 4.79 0.37 2.45
C LEU A 73 6.29 0.25 2.78
N LEU A 74 7.01 1.38 2.81
CA LEU A 74 8.45 1.44 3.05
C LEU A 74 8.83 1.06 4.49
N VAL A 75 8.02 1.48 5.45
CA VAL A 75 8.26 1.23 6.88
C VAL A 75 8.12 -0.27 7.22
N LYS A 76 7.28 -1.01 6.49
CA LYS A 76 7.03 -2.43 6.75
C LYS A 76 8.12 -3.37 6.25
N GLY A 77 8.95 -2.93 5.30
CA GLY A 77 10.10 -3.70 4.83
C GLY A 77 11.23 -3.82 5.87
N ASN A 78 11.22 -3.00 6.94
CA ASN A 78 12.33 -2.93 7.91
C ASN A 78 11.91 -2.84 9.39
N ILE A 79 10.70 -3.26 9.77
CA ILE A 79 10.28 -3.23 11.19
C ILE A 79 9.81 -4.61 11.68
N ASP A 80 10.77 -5.28 12.33
CA ASP A 80 10.64 -5.95 13.62
C ASP A 80 9.29 -5.74 14.32
N LEU A 81 8.58 -6.83 14.61
CA LEU A 81 7.26 -6.87 15.25
C LEU A 81 7.27 -6.44 16.74
N SER A 82 8.02 -5.42 17.07
CA SER A 82 8.04 -4.79 18.38
C SER A 82 7.75 -3.32 18.17
N SER A 83 6.57 -2.88 18.61
CA SER A 83 6.21 -1.47 18.84
C SER A 83 5.48 -0.69 17.71
N TRP A 84 4.16 -0.48 17.99
CA TRP A 84 3.25 0.64 17.62
C TRP A 84 2.43 0.40 16.34
N GLN A 85 1.11 0.13 16.35
CA GLN A 85 -0.07 0.68 17.06
C GLN A 85 -0.44 2.10 16.61
N ASP A 86 -1.48 2.20 15.79
CA ASP A 86 -2.35 3.40 15.77
C ASP A 86 -3.76 3.09 15.24
N GLY A 87 -4.77 3.68 15.89
CA GLY A 87 -6.00 4.12 15.24
C GLY A 87 -7.21 3.18 15.07
N LYS A 88 -7.68 2.44 16.07
CA LYS A 88 -9.10 2.00 16.10
C LYS A 88 -9.94 2.96 16.94
N SER A 89 -10.57 3.94 16.30
CA SER A 89 -11.68 4.70 16.89
C SER A 89 -13.03 4.08 16.54
N SER A 90 -13.94 4.11 17.54
CA SER A 90 -15.41 3.97 17.44
C SER A 90 -15.98 2.54 17.30
N THR A 91 -16.99 2.04 18.05
CA THR A 91 -18.00 2.65 18.92
C THR A 91 -18.67 1.57 19.81
N THR A 92 -18.89 1.87 21.09
CA THR A 92 -19.92 1.33 22.02
C THR A 92 -19.94 -0.17 22.38
N ALA A 93 -19.22 -0.50 23.46
CA ALA A 93 -19.50 -1.67 24.29
C ALA A 93 -20.76 -1.42 25.15
N ARG A 94 -21.89 -2.03 24.78
CA ARG A 94 -23.06 -2.15 25.68
C ARG A 94 -22.73 -3.15 26.79
N ARG A 95 -22.64 -2.63 28.02
CA ARG A 95 -22.58 -3.39 29.28
C ARG A 95 -23.77 -4.34 29.38
N VAL A 96 -23.54 -5.65 29.33
CA VAL A 96 -24.46 -6.64 29.92
C VAL A 96 -23.88 -6.97 31.28
N LEU A 97 -24.48 -6.42 32.33
CA LEU A 97 -24.14 -6.74 33.71
C LEU A 97 -24.86 -8.05 34.08
N CYS A 98 -24.20 -9.19 33.91
CA CYS A 98 -24.63 -10.44 34.54
C CYS A 98 -24.30 -10.39 36.03
N ILE A 99 -25.29 -10.03 36.86
CA ILE A 99 -25.21 -10.24 38.31
C ILE A 99 -25.52 -11.72 38.60
N SER A 100 -24.48 -12.55 38.70
CA SER A 100 -24.60 -13.87 39.33
C SER A 100 -24.71 -13.72 40.84
N THR A 101 -25.94 -13.67 41.37
CA THR A 101 -26.18 -13.94 42.79
C THR A 101 -26.15 -15.44 43.03
N LYS A 102 -25.04 -15.90 43.63
CA LYS A 102 -24.87 -17.23 44.20
C LYS A 102 -25.37 -17.20 45.65
N LYS A 103 -26.35 -18.03 46.00
CA LYS A 103 -26.67 -18.38 47.39
C LYS A 103 -27.08 -19.84 47.45
#